data_AF-Q0W7I1-F1
#
_entry.id   AF-Q0W7I1-F1
#
_cell.length_a   1.000
_cell.length_b   1.000
_cell.length_c   1.000
_cell.angle_alpha   90.00
_cell.angle_beta   90.00
_cell.angle_gamma   90.00
#
_symmetry.space_group_name_H-M   'P 1'
#
loop_
_entity.id
_entity.type
_entity.pdbx_description
1 polymer ?
#
loop_
_entity_poly.entity_id
_entity_poly.type
_entity_poly.pdbx_seq_one_letter_code
_entity_poly.pdbx_strand_id
1 'polypeptide(L)'
;MDFAAVVHRHGEDTTQLAMFKLVSRIREILQFRTDSAVNGVLTISVEELREDALKVARELDEFPFDDVEKCAIIEKAWEIIGP
;
A
#
# COMPACT_ATOMS: atom_id res chain seq x y z
N MET A 1 9.39 5.80 -12.60
CA MET A 1 9.66 4.37 -12.91
C MET A 1 8.31 3.68 -12.88
N ASP A 2 8.05 2.70 -13.76
CA ASP A 2 6.81 1.93 -13.71
C ASP A 2 7.00 0.59 -13.00
N PHE A 3 5.90 -0.06 -12.61
CA PHE A 3 5.95 -1.34 -11.89
C PHE A 3 6.69 -2.44 -12.67
N ALA A 4 6.55 -2.46 -14.00
CA ALA A 4 7.21 -3.45 -14.84
C ALA A 4 8.75 -3.36 -14.75
N ALA A 5 9.31 -2.15 -14.69
CA ALA A 5 10.73 -1.94 -14.47
C ALA A 5 11.21 -2.45 -13.10
N VAL A 6 10.38 -2.33 -12.05
CA VAL A 6 10.68 -2.86 -10.71
C VAL A 6 10.73 -4.39 -10.71
N VAL A 7 9.75 -5.04 -11.34
CA VAL A 7 9.71 -6.52 -11.50
C VAL A 7 10.95 -7.02 -12.24
N HIS A 8 11.35 -6.34 -13.32
CA HIS A 8 12.54 -6.71 -14.08
C HIS A 8 13.83 -6.63 -13.25
N ARG A 9 13.92 -5.66 -12.33
CA ARG A 9 15.11 -5.43 -11.51
C ARG A 9 15.21 -6.38 -10.30
N HIS A 10 14.10 -6.60 -9.59
CA HIS A 10 14.10 -7.32 -8.31
C HIS A 10 13.55 -8.74 -8.38
N GLY A 11 13.01 -9.13 -9.54
CA GLY A 11 12.42 -10.44 -9.78
C GLY A 11 10.94 -10.51 -9.40
N GLU A 12 10.26 -11.50 -9.99
CA GLU A 12 8.83 -11.72 -9.82
C GLU A 12 8.48 -12.14 -8.39
N ASP A 13 9.20 -13.09 -7.80
CA ASP A 13 8.93 -13.58 -6.45
C ASP A 13 8.98 -12.46 -5.39
N THR A 14 10.03 -11.62 -5.44
CA THR A 14 10.22 -10.49 -4.52
C THR A 14 9.08 -9.48 -4.66
N THR A 15 8.77 -9.11 -5.90
CA THR A 15 7.73 -8.10 -6.17
C THR A 15 6.33 -8.63 -5.87
N GLN A 16 6.07 -9.91 -6.11
CA GLN A 16 4.80 -10.55 -5.77
C GLN A 16 4.59 -10.60 -4.25
N LEU A 17 5.61 -10.95 -3.47
CA LEU A 17 5.53 -10.93 -2.00
C LEU A 17 5.27 -9.51 -1.47
N ALA A 18 5.99 -8.52 -1.99
CA ALA A 18 5.78 -7.12 -1.64
C ALA A 18 4.34 -6.66 -1.95
N MET A 19 3.85 -6.96 -3.15
CA MET A 19 2.49 -6.64 -3.56
C MET A 19 1.45 -7.32 -2.68
N PHE A 20 1.65 -8.59 -2.32
CA PHE A 20 0.73 -9.31 -1.44
C PHE A 20 0.61 -8.65 -0.07
N LYS A 21 1.74 -8.30 0.56
CA LYS A 21 1.76 -7.60 1.86
C LYS A 21 1.09 -6.23 1.76
N LEU A 22 1.44 -5.47 0.74
CA LEU A 22 0.93 -4.12 0.55
C LEU A 22 -0.58 -4.08 0.30
N VAL A 23 -1.08 -4.94 -0.59
CA VAL A 23 -2.52 -5.06 -0.87
C VAL A 23 -3.30 -5.50 0.37
N SER A 24 -2.76 -6.45 1.13
CA SER A 24 -3.37 -6.90 2.39
C SER A 24 -3.48 -5.75 3.39
N ARG A 25 -2.40 -4.99 3.59
CA ARG A 25 -2.39 -3.83 4.49
C ARG A 25 -3.38 -2.75 4.08
N ILE A 26 -3.44 -2.40 2.79
CA ILE A 26 -4.40 -1.40 2.32
C ILE A 26 -5.84 -1.88 2.56
N ARG A 27 -6.14 -3.16 2.31
CA ARG A 27 -7.47 -3.73 2.58
C ARG A 27 -7.84 -3.68 4.06
N GLU A 28 -6.90 -3.97 4.96
CA GLU A 28 -7.13 -3.85 6.42
C GLU A 28 -7.50 -2.42 6.82
N ILE A 29 -6.76 -1.42 6.30
CA ILE A 29 -7.03 -0.01 6.57
C ILE A 29 -8.41 0.38 6.02
N LEU A 30 -8.72 0.02 4.78
CA LEU A 30 -10.01 0.31 4.16
C LEU A 30 -11.17 -0.36 4.91
N GLN A 31 -11.00 -1.61 5.36
CA GLN A 31 -11.99 -2.32 6.16
C GLN A 31 -12.22 -1.60 7.49
N PHE A 32 -11.16 -1.28 8.22
CA PHE A 32 -11.25 -0.53 9.48
C PHE A 32 -11.98 0.81 9.31
N ARG A 33 -11.67 1.56 8.26
CA ARG A 33 -12.33 2.84 7.95
C ARG A 33 -13.78 2.64 7.56
N THR A 34 -14.09 1.62 6.76
CA THR A 34 -15.47 1.27 6.37
C THR A 34 -16.31 0.89 7.59
N ASP A 35 -15.79 0.04 8.48
CA ASP A 35 -16.47 -0.34 9.71
C ASP A 35 -16.72 0.87 10.61
N SER A 36 -15.74 1.77 10.71
CA SER A 36 -15.90 3.04 11.45
C SER A 36 -17.00 3.92 10.83
N ALA A 37 -17.11 3.95 9.50
CA ALA A 37 -18.15 4.68 8.78
C ALA A 37 -19.54 4.10 9.04
N VAL A 38 -19.68 2.77 8.95
CA VAL A 38 -20.92 2.04 9.21
C VAL A 38 -21.40 2.27 10.65
N ASN A 39 -20.48 2.35 11.61
CA ASN A 39 -20.78 2.62 13.01
C ASN A 39 -20.99 4.12 13.33
N GLY A 40 -20.92 5.00 12.32
CA GLY A 40 -21.18 6.44 12.49
C GLY A 40 -20.12 7.21 13.27
N VAL A 41 -18.92 6.65 13.42
CA VAL A 41 -17.81 7.21 14.20
C VAL A 41 -16.60 7.60 13.34
N LEU A 42 -16.75 7.55 12.01
CA LEU A 42 -15.68 7.91 11.10
C LEU A 42 -15.32 9.39 11.26
N THR A 43 -14.18 9.63 11.87
CA THR A 43 -13.47 10.90 11.83
C THR A 43 -12.27 10.68 10.92
N ILE A 44 -12.08 11.53 9.92
CA ILE A 44 -10.89 11.50 9.06
C ILE A 44 -10.20 12.85 9.21
N SER A 45 -9.20 12.89 10.08
CA SER A 45 -8.23 13.98 10.15
C SER A 45 -7.11 13.80 9.12
N VAL A 46 -6.40 14.88 8.81
CA VAL A 46 -5.21 14.82 7.94
C VAL A 46 -4.11 13.97 8.59
N GLU A 47 -3.99 14.04 9.91
CA GLU A 47 -3.05 13.26 10.72
C GLU A 47 -3.32 11.75 10.57
N GLU A 48 -4.58 11.33 10.65
CA GLU A 48 -4.98 9.94 10.45
C GLU A 48 -4.70 9.42 9.05
N LEU A 49 -4.94 10.25 8.01
CA LEU A 49 -4.59 9.89 6.64
C LEU A 49 -3.09 9.71 6.45
N ARG A 50 -2.28 10.58 7.09
CA ARG A 50 -0.81 10.46 7.06
C ARG A 50 -0.35 9.19 7.77
N GLU A 51 -0.93 8.86 8.93
CA GLU A 51 -0.60 7.62 9.65
C GLU A 51 -0.93 6.38 8.82
N ASP A 52 -2.08 6.35 8.15
CA ASP A 52 -2.47 5.24 7.29
C ASP A 52 -1.53 5.10 6.09
N ALA A 53 -1.18 6.21 5.44
CA ALA A 53 -0.19 6.22 4.37
C ALA A 53 1.19 5.71 4.83
N LEU A 54 1.63 6.10 6.03
CA LEU A 54 2.88 5.63 6.63
C LEU A 54 2.84 4.13 6.95
N LYS A 55 1.71 3.60 7.45
CA LYS A 55 1.56 2.16 7.69
C LYS A 55 1.69 1.36 6.39
N VAL A 56 1.10 1.85 5.30
CA VAL A 56 1.22 1.23 3.97
C VAL A 56 2.68 1.27 3.50
N ALA A 57 3.34 2.44 3.53
CA ALA A 57 4.72 2.56 3.06
C ALA A 57 5.71 1.69 3.85
N ARG A 58 5.51 1.54 5.16
CA ARG A 58 6.36 0.71 6.03
C ARG A 58 6.34 -0.78 5.70
N GLU A 59 5.30 -1.29 5.05
CA GLU A 59 5.29 -2.68 4.57
C GLU A 59 6.40 -2.95 3.55
N LEU A 60 6.92 -1.90 2.90
CA LEU A 60 7.99 -2.00 1.92
C LEU A 60 9.40 -1.84 2.51
N ASP A 61 9.54 -1.58 3.81
CA ASP A 61 10.85 -1.31 4.43
C ASP A 61 11.75 -2.55 4.55
N GLU A 62 11.16 -3.75 4.52
CA GLU A 62 11.92 -5.01 4.51
C GLU A 62 12.46 -5.39 3.12
N PHE A 63 11.99 -4.70 2.07
CA PHE A 63 12.36 -4.99 0.69
C PHE A 63 13.48 -4.06 0.21
N PRO A 64 14.32 -4.50 -0.74
CA PRO A 64 15.43 -3.72 -1.26
C PRO A 64 14.99 -2.64 -2.28
N PHE A 65 13.85 -1.98 -2.04
CA PHE A 65 13.30 -0.97 -2.95
C PHE A 65 13.76 0.44 -2.57
N ASP A 66 14.15 1.22 -3.57
CA ASP A 66 14.34 2.66 -3.42
C ASP A 66 13.00 3.41 -3.34
N ASP A 67 13.04 4.70 -2.99
CA ASP A 67 11.82 5.50 -2.81
C ASP A 67 10.94 5.58 -4.07
N VAL A 68 11.56 5.58 -5.26
CA VAL A 68 10.83 5.66 -6.54
C VAL A 68 10.16 4.33 -6.84
N GLU A 69 10.84 3.22 -6.55
CA GLU A 69 10.31 1.86 -6.68
C GLU A 69 9.16 1.62 -5.70
N LYS A 70 9.31 2.06 -4.44
CA LYS A 70 8.24 1.99 -3.44
C LYS A 70 6.97 2.70 -3.92
N CYS A 71 7.10 3.90 -4.47
CA CYS A 71 5.97 4.62 -5.06
C CYS A 71 5.29 3.84 -6.19
N ALA A 72 6.06 3.26 -7.11
CA ALA A 72 5.51 2.47 -8.22
C ALA A 72 4.75 1.22 -7.75
N ILE A 73 5.23 0.55 -6.70
CA ILE A 73 4.55 -0.60 -6.09
C ILE A 73 3.28 -0.14 -5.37
N ILE A 74 3.31 0.97 -4.63
CA ILE A 74 2.14 1.54 -3.95
C ILE A 74 1.05 1.92 -4.95
N GLU A 75 1.40 2.65 -6.01
CA GLU A 75 0.46 2.99 -7.08
C GLU A 75 -0.16 1.72 -7.68
N LYS A 76 0.67 0.69 -7.94
CA LYS A 76 0.17 -0.56 -8.50
C LYS A 76 -0.77 -1.30 -7.54
N ALA A 77 -0.50 -1.28 -6.24
CA ALA A 77 -1.36 -1.90 -5.25
C ALA A 77 -2.73 -1.21 -5.13
N TRP A 78 -2.76 0.13 -5.24
CA TRP A 78 -4.01 0.88 -5.30
C TRP A 78 -4.83 0.53 -6.55
N GLU A 79 -4.20 0.46 -7.73
CA GLU A 79 -4.87 0.03 -8.97
C GLU A 79 -5.57 -1.34 -8.84
N ILE A 80 -4.96 -2.28 -8.12
CA ILE A 80 -5.53 -3.63 -7.91
C ILE A 80 -6.76 -3.58 -7.00
N ILE A 81 -6.77 -2.70 -6.00
CA ILE A 81 -7.85 -2.61 -5.03
C ILE A 81 -9.05 -1.89 -5.63
N GLY A 82 -8.82 -0.92 -6.51
CA GLY A 82 -9.83 -0.26 -7.32
C GLY A 82 -9.70 1.26 -7.33
N PRO A 83 -10.41 1.94 -8.25
CA PRO A 83 -10.65 3.40 -8.18
C PRO A 83 -11.53 3.80 -6.99
#